data_AF-A0A1Q5KYW9-F1
#
_entry.id   AF-A0A1Q5KYW9-F1
#
_cell.length_a   1.000
_cell.length_b   1.000
_cell.length_c   1.000
_cell.angle_alpha   90.00
_cell.angle_beta   90.00
_cell.angle_gamma   90.00
#
_symmetry.space_group_name_H-M   'P 1'
#
loop_
_entity.id
_entity.type
_entity.pdbx_description
1 polymer ?
#
loop_
_entity_poly.entity_id
_entity_poly.type
_entity_poly.pdbx_seq_one_letter_code
_entity_poly.pdbx_strand_id
1 'polypeptide(L)'
;MEGLVSAPYPQVGAVMAVDATPGEAAVLACWLRDRYAPSPNLVHFTSERALELGVTEHERVPAIGDVHEIARALQDHLDEVEA
;
A
#
# COMPACT_ATOMS: atom_id res chain seq x y z
N MET A 1 -11.17 -9.15 -5.80
CA MET A 1 -10.64 -7.91 -5.23
C MET A 1 -11.74 -6.86 -5.22
N GLU A 2 -12.12 -6.44 -4.03
CA GLU A 2 -12.96 -5.26 -3.81
C GLU A 2 -12.08 -4.12 -3.29
N GLY A 3 -12.58 -2.89 -3.35
CA GLY A 3 -11.80 -1.72 -2.94
C GLY A 3 -12.65 -0.66 -2.26
N LEU A 4 -12.11 -0.06 -1.21
CA LEU A 4 -12.69 1.11 -0.55
C LEU A 4 -11.82 2.32 -0.80
N VAL A 5 -12.44 3.44 -1.18
CA VAL A 5 -11.76 4.72 -1.35
C VAL A 5 -12.27 5.69 -0.31
N SER A 6 -11.35 6.32 0.41
CA SER A 6 -11.67 7.39 1.36
C SER A 6 -10.70 8.56 1.23
N ALA A 7 -11.13 9.75 1.64
CA ALA A 7 -10.29 10.94 1.70
C ALA A 7 -10.40 11.53 3.12
N PRO A 8 -9.75 10.92 4.12
CA PRO A 8 -9.95 11.29 5.52
C PRO A 8 -9.40 12.69 5.85
N TYR A 9 -8.43 13.17 5.07
CA TYR A 9 -7.83 14.50 5.23
C TYR A 9 -7.74 15.23 3.88
N PRO A 10 -7.74 16.58 3.88
CA PRO A 10 -7.47 17.35 2.68
C PRO A 10 -6.15 16.92 2.03
N GLN A 11 -6.16 16.72 0.71
CA GLN A 11 -4.99 16.32 -0.09
C GLN A 11 -4.46 14.89 0.18
N VAL A 12 -5.19 14.08 0.95
CA VAL A 12 -4.87 12.67 1.16
C VAL A 12 -6.00 11.81 0.61
N GLY A 13 -5.67 10.91 -0.31
CA GLY A 13 -6.54 9.83 -0.75
C GLY A 13 -6.02 8.50 -0.22
N ALA A 14 -6.91 7.67 0.31
CA ALA A 14 -6.61 6.32 0.75
C ALA A 14 -7.44 5.33 -0.06
N VAL A 15 -6.80 4.26 -0.51
CA VAL A 15 -7.44 3.12 -1.18
C VAL A 15 -7.05 1.87 -0.41
N MET A 16 -8.05 1.10 0.01
CA MET A 16 -7.86 -0.19 0.65
C MET A 16 -8.23 -1.29 -0.34
N ALA A 17 -7.30 -2.20 -0.60
CA ALA A 17 -7.56 -3.41 -1.38
C ALA A 17 -8.02 -4.52 -0.44
N VAL A 18 -9.26 -4.96 -0.58
CA VAL A 18 -9.90 -5.96 0.30
C VAL A 18 -9.77 -7.34 -0.34
N ASP A 19 -9.46 -8.34 0.50
CA ASP A 19 -9.18 -9.74 0.09
C ASP A 19 -8.14 -9.83 -1.03
N ALA A 20 -7.09 -9.01 -0.91
CA ALA A 20 -6.01 -8.92 -1.88
C ALA A 20 -4.79 -9.67 -1.39
N THR A 21 -4.17 -10.45 -2.27
CA THR A 21 -2.81 -10.95 -2.04
C THR A 21 -1.80 -9.80 -2.20
N PRO A 22 -0.59 -9.91 -1.62
CA PRO A 22 0.47 -8.90 -1.79
C PRO A 22 0.82 -8.63 -3.26
N GLY A 23 0.79 -9.67 -4.10
CA GLY A 23 1.01 -9.53 -5.54
C GLY A 23 -0.06 -8.67 -6.22
N GLU A 24 -1.34 -8.87 -5.89
CA GLU A 24 -2.41 -8.08 -6.50
C GLU A 24 -2.45 -6.65 -5.94
N ALA A 25 -2.19 -6.47 -4.64
CA ALA A 25 -2.04 -5.14 -4.03
C ALA A 25 -0.86 -4.36 -4.63
N ALA A 26 0.24 -5.04 -4.98
CA ALA A 26 1.40 -4.43 -5.62
C ALA A 26 1.09 -3.90 -7.02
N VAL A 27 0.23 -4.57 -7.79
CA VAL A 27 -0.23 -4.06 -9.10
C VAL A 27 -0.96 -2.73 -8.93
N LEU A 28 -1.85 -2.64 -7.92
CA LEU A 28 -2.56 -1.40 -7.61
C LEU A 28 -1.60 -0.29 -7.16
N ALA A 29 -0.68 -0.59 -6.24
CA ALA A 29 0.32 0.35 -5.75
C ALA A 29 1.23 0.86 -6.88
N CYS A 30 1.68 -0.02 -7.78
CA CYS A 30 2.46 0.35 -8.96
C CYS A 30 1.67 1.29 -9.89
N TRP A 31 0.39 0.99 -10.14
CA TRP A 31 -0.46 1.85 -10.95
C TRP A 31 -0.68 3.22 -10.30
N LEU A 32 -0.90 3.27 -8.98
CA LEU A 32 -1.02 4.53 -8.24
C LEU A 32 0.25 5.37 -8.36
N ARG A 33 1.41 4.75 -8.15
CA ARG A 33 2.74 5.37 -8.19
C ARG A 33 3.12 5.90 -9.58
N ASP A 34 2.83 5.13 -10.63
CA ASP A 34 3.39 5.40 -11.97
C ASP A 34 2.40 6.09 -12.92
N ARG A 35 1.10 5.97 -12.66
CA ARG A 35 0.06 6.43 -13.60
C ARG A 35 -0.89 7.45 -12.99
N TYR A 36 -1.38 7.22 -11.78
CA TYR A 36 -2.41 8.07 -11.18
C TYR A 36 -1.80 9.30 -10.49
N ALA A 37 -0.82 9.07 -9.63
CA ALA A 37 -0.06 10.10 -8.94
C ALA A 37 1.43 9.86 -9.23
N PRO A 38 1.95 10.34 -10.38
CA PRO A 38 3.33 10.09 -10.85
C PRO A 38 4.36 10.84 -10.00
N SER A 39 4.37 10.55 -8.70
CA SER A 39 5.26 11.06 -7.69
C SER A 39 5.66 9.87 -6.82
N PRO A 40 6.82 9.25 -7.10
CA PRO A 40 7.19 7.97 -6.52
C PRO A 40 7.40 8.01 -5.00
N ASN A 41 7.44 9.20 -4.41
CA ASN A 41 7.64 9.41 -2.98
C ASN A 41 6.35 9.69 -2.20
N LEU A 42 5.19 9.72 -2.85
CA LEU A 42 3.90 10.07 -2.22
C LEU A 42 2.98 8.88 -1.99
N VAL A 43 3.34 7.68 -2.45
CA VAL A 43 2.54 6.48 -2.23
C VAL A 43 3.05 5.75 -1.00
N HIS A 44 2.18 5.65 -0.01
CA HIS A 44 2.42 4.93 1.23
C HIS A 44 1.45 3.75 1.33
N PHE A 45 1.81 2.74 2.12
CA PHE A 45 0.99 1.58 2.38
C PHE A 45 1.04 1.20 3.87
N THR A 46 0.03 0.44 4.28
CA THR A 46 -0.09 -0.22 5.58
C THR A 46 -1.08 -1.39 5.41
N SER A 47 -1.20 -2.26 6.40
CA SER A 47 -2.15 -3.38 6.41
C SER A 47 -3.29 -3.13 7.40
N GLU A 48 -4.44 -3.78 7.19
CA GLU A 48 -5.55 -3.73 8.14
C GLU A 48 -5.09 -4.21 9.53
N ARG A 49 -4.30 -5.28 9.58
CA ARG A 49 -3.74 -5.79 10.83
C ARG A 49 -2.87 -4.78 11.56
N ALA A 50 -2.02 -4.04 10.84
CA ALA A 50 -1.20 -2.97 11.44
C ALA A 50 -2.08 -1.88 12.05
N LEU A 51 -3.15 -1.48 11.34
CA LEU A 51 -4.11 -0.50 11.83
C LEU A 51 -4.86 -1.01 13.08
N GLU A 52 -5.26 -2.28 13.10
CA GLU A 52 -5.89 -2.91 14.27
C GLU A 52 -4.99 -2.91 15.51
N LEU A 53 -3.69 -3.12 15.30
CA LEU A 53 -2.67 -3.06 16.35
C LEU A 53 -2.32 -1.62 16.77
N GLY A 54 -2.92 -0.62 16.13
CA GLY A 54 -2.68 0.80 16.41
C GLY A 54 -1.36 1.31 15.85
N VAL A 55 -0.76 0.60 14.88
CA VAL A 55 0.43 1.08 14.17
C VAL A 55 0.03 2.27 13.31
N THR A 56 0.62 3.42 13.60
CA THR A 56 0.35 4.68 12.88
C THR A 56 1.41 5.00 11.84
N GLU A 57 2.51 4.24 11.85
CA GLU A 57 3.57 4.35 10.87
C GLU A 57 3.11 3.72 9.54
N HIS A 58 3.33 4.46 8.46
CA HIS A 58 3.04 4.01 7.11
C HIS A 58 4.34 3.83 6.36
N GLU A 59 4.47 2.71 5.66
CA GLU A 59 5.64 2.44 4.84
C GLU A 59 5.49 3.07 3.47
N ARG A 60 6.62 3.35 2.81
CA ARG A 60 6.61 3.89 1.46
C ARG A 60 6.70 2.77 0.45
N VAL A 61 5.87 2.85 -0.59
CA VAL A 61 6.07 2.01 -1.77
C VAL A 61 7.45 2.32 -2.35
N PRO A 62 8.25 1.31 -2.74
CA PRO A 62 9.53 1.54 -3.41
C PRO A 62 9.40 2.56 -4.55
N ALA A 63 10.22 3.62 -4.49
CA ALA A 63 10.17 4.73 -5.45
C ALA A 63 10.58 4.33 -6.87
N ILE A 64 11.40 3.28 -6.96
CA ILE A 64 11.81 2.62 -8.19
C ILE A 64 11.52 1.14 -8.04
N GLY A 65 11.42 0.46 -9.18
CA GLY A 65 11.25 -0.97 -9.21
C GLY A 65 9.92 -1.44 -9.78
N ASP A 66 9.84 -2.74 -10.05
CA ASP A 66 8.68 -3.37 -10.66
C ASP A 66 7.66 -3.88 -9.62
N VAL A 67 6.58 -4.49 -10.10
CA VAL A 67 5.52 -5.04 -9.25
C VAL A 67 6.05 -6.11 -8.29
N HIS A 68 7.08 -6.87 -8.63
CA HIS A 68 7.61 -7.92 -7.76
C HIS A 68 8.37 -7.33 -6.58
N GLU A 69 9.12 -6.25 -6.79
CA GLU A 69 9.82 -5.54 -5.72
C GLU A 69 8.82 -4.88 -4.75
N ILE A 70 7.72 -4.32 -5.27
CA ILE A 70 6.64 -3.80 -4.43
C ILE A 70 5.96 -4.94 -3.67
N ALA A 71 5.61 -6.06 -4.34
CA ALA A 71 4.95 -7.19 -3.70
C ALA A 71 5.78 -7.78 -2.57
N ARG A 72 7.10 -7.84 -2.73
CA ARG A 72 8.01 -8.27 -1.67
C ARG A 72 7.97 -7.33 -0.47
N ALA A 73 8.04 -6.01 -0.69
CA ALA A 73 7.93 -5.05 0.41
C ALA A 73 6.58 -5.15 1.15
N LEU A 74 5.49 -5.39 0.43
CA LEU A 74 4.18 -5.63 1.05
C LEU A 74 4.17 -6.92 1.88
N GLN A 75 4.77 -8.00 1.37
CA GLN A 75 4.87 -9.27 2.12
C GLN A 75 5.73 -9.12 3.37
N ASP A 76 6.90 -8.48 3.25
CA ASP A 76 7.82 -8.25 4.36
C ASP A 76 7.11 -7.48 5.50
N HIS A 77 6.30 -6.46 5.16
CA HIS A 77 5.47 -5.74 6.14
C HIS A 77 4.43 -6.63 6.83
N LEU A 78 3.74 -7.52 6.09
CA LEU A 78 2.78 -8.45 6.69
C LEU A 78 3.49 -9.42 7.63
N ASP A 79 4.63 -9.97 7.22
CA ASP A 79 5.42 -10.89 8.04
C ASP A 79 5.90 -10.22 9.35
N GLU A 80 6.25 -8.93 9.30
CA GLU A 80 6.63 -8.14 10.49
C GLU A 80 5.46 -7.87 11.44
N VAL A 81 4.28 -7.59 10.89
CA VAL A 81 3.07 -7.26 11.66
C VAL A 81 2.39 -8.50 12.25
N GLU A 82 2.57 -9.66 11.62
CA GLU A 82 2.03 -10.96 12.07
C GLU A 82 2.92 -11.70 13.08
N ALA A 83 4.17 -11.26 13.27
CA ALA A 83 5.13 -11.84 14.21
C ALA A 83 4.80 -11.58 15.70
#